data_AF-A0A3B5LUA2-F1
#
_entry.id   AF-A0A3B5LUA2-F1
#
_cell.length_a   1.000
_cell.length_b   1.000
_cell.length_c   1.000
_cell.angle_alpha   90.00
_cell.angle_beta   90.00
_cell.angle_gamma   90.00
#
_symmetry.space_group_name_H-M   'P 1'
#
loop_
_entity.id
_entity.type
_entity.pdbx_description
1 polymer ?
#
loop_
_entity_poly.entity_id
_entity_poly.type
_entity_poly.pdbx_seq_one_letter_code
_entity_poly.pdbx_strand_id
1 'polypeptide(L)'
;MVCFNPSSYRCLGFPFDLLLFTLKKKNSSVLFQDSIAEIRAICIEEIGVWMKLYSDAFLNDSYLKYVGWTMHDKQGEVRLKCLTALQGLYHNRELNARLELFTSRFKDRIVSMTLDKEYDVAVQAIKLLTLVLNTDEVLTPEDCESVYHLVYSAHRPVAVAAGEFLYKKYVRTY
;
A
#
# COMPACT_ATOMS: atom_id res chain seq x y z
N MET A 1 -25.76 17.47 9.11
CA MET A 1 -26.59 16.32 8.71
C MET A 1 -26.52 16.23 7.19
N VAL A 2 -25.55 15.48 6.66
CA VAL A 2 -25.47 15.25 5.21
C VAL A 2 -26.44 14.11 4.90
N CYS A 3 -27.57 14.45 4.30
CA CYS A 3 -28.54 13.47 3.82
C CYS A 3 -27.92 12.70 2.65
N PHE A 4 -27.37 11.52 2.93
CA PHE A 4 -26.91 10.60 1.89
C PHE A 4 -28.11 9.87 1.29
N ASN A 5 -28.42 10.17 0.03
CA ASN A 5 -29.54 9.60 -0.71
C ASN A 5 -29.27 8.09 -0.99
N PRO A 6 -30.16 7.16 -0.57
CA PRO A 6 -29.99 5.71 -0.77
C PRO A 6 -30.10 5.23 -2.23
N SER A 7 -30.40 6.13 -3.17
CA SER A 7 -30.78 5.76 -4.54
C SER A 7 -29.60 5.51 -5.48
N SER A 8 -28.38 5.93 -5.13
CA SER A 8 -27.19 5.80 -6.00
C SER A 8 -26.43 4.47 -5.84
N TYR A 9 -26.81 3.61 -4.90
CA TYR A 9 -26.09 2.35 -4.61
C TYR A 9 -26.52 1.16 -5.48
N ARG A 10 -27.41 1.37 -6.46
CA ARG A 10 -28.13 0.26 -7.13
C ARG A 10 -27.41 -0.33 -8.35
N CYS A 11 -26.16 0.04 -8.63
CA CYS A 11 -25.45 -0.41 -9.85
C CYS A 11 -24.11 -1.15 -9.64
N LEU A 12 -23.70 -1.47 -8.41
CA LEU A 12 -22.44 -2.20 -8.18
C LEU A 12 -22.69 -3.46 -7.35
N GLY A 13 -23.04 -4.53 -8.05
CA GLY A 13 -23.42 -5.81 -7.47
C GLY A 13 -22.31 -6.44 -6.62
N PHE A 14 -22.69 -6.83 -5.40
CA PHE A 14 -22.10 -7.82 -4.49
C PHE A 14 -20.95 -7.47 -3.50
N PRO A 15 -19.90 -6.65 -3.76
CA PRO A 15 -18.90 -6.34 -2.72
C PRO A 15 -19.21 -5.05 -1.93
N PHE A 16 -20.05 -4.16 -2.45
CA PHE A 16 -20.34 -2.87 -1.78
C PHE A 16 -21.10 -3.04 -0.46
N ASP A 17 -22.13 -3.91 -0.45
CA ASP A 17 -22.97 -4.09 0.73
C ASP A 17 -22.29 -4.93 1.79
N LEU A 18 -21.50 -5.96 1.43
CA LEU A 18 -20.88 -6.82 2.44
C LEU A 18 -19.79 -6.09 3.22
N LEU A 19 -18.94 -5.30 2.55
CA LEU A 19 -17.83 -4.57 3.18
C LEU A 19 -18.32 -3.28 3.88
N LEU A 20 -19.32 -2.57 3.35
CA LEU A 20 -19.94 -1.45 4.08
C LEU A 20 -20.78 -1.93 5.28
N PHE A 21 -21.44 -3.09 5.20
CA PHE A 21 -22.15 -3.71 6.32
C PHE A 21 -21.20 -4.25 7.39
N THR A 22 -20.04 -4.79 7.02
CA THR A 22 -19.00 -5.17 8.00
C THR A 22 -18.31 -3.95 8.61
N LEU A 23 -18.02 -2.90 7.83
CA LEU A 23 -17.40 -1.67 8.33
C LEU A 23 -18.34 -0.80 9.17
N LYS A 24 -19.65 -0.76 8.89
CA LYS A 24 -20.63 0.01 9.70
C LYS A 24 -21.24 -0.74 10.88
N LYS A 25 -21.32 -2.08 10.87
CA LYS A 25 -22.12 -2.83 11.87
C LYS A 25 -21.30 -3.57 12.94
N LYS A 26 -19.98 -3.69 12.80
CA LYS A 26 -19.08 -4.14 13.87
C LYS A 26 -17.92 -3.15 13.95
N ASN A 27 -17.64 -2.68 15.17
CA ASN A 27 -16.48 -1.82 15.47
C ASN A 27 -15.28 -2.24 14.63
N SER A 28 -14.76 -1.33 13.78
CA SER A 28 -13.77 -1.58 12.72
C SER A 28 -12.44 -2.19 13.20
N SER A 29 -12.28 -2.46 14.50
CA SER A 29 -11.12 -3.13 15.08
C SER A 29 -11.19 -4.67 14.98
N VAL A 30 -12.38 -5.26 14.90
CA VAL A 30 -12.54 -6.73 15.04
C VAL A 30 -12.18 -7.50 13.76
N LEU A 31 -12.44 -6.94 12.57
CA LEU A 31 -12.10 -7.59 11.29
C LEU A 31 -10.59 -7.66 11.02
N PHE A 32 -9.84 -6.63 11.40
CA PHE A 32 -8.38 -6.63 11.27
C PHE A 32 -7.69 -7.49 12.35
N GLN A 33 -8.47 -8.03 13.29
CA GLN A 33 -8.07 -9.06 14.26
C GLN A 33 -8.63 -10.45 13.91
N ASP A 34 -9.24 -10.64 12.73
CA ASP A 34 -9.70 -11.97 12.30
C ASP A 34 -8.52 -12.93 12.29
N SER A 35 -8.71 -14.14 12.83
CA SER A 35 -7.66 -15.16 12.90
C SER A 35 -7.22 -15.64 11.52
N ILE A 36 -8.11 -15.53 10.52
CA ILE A 36 -7.90 -16.01 9.15
C ILE A 36 -7.24 -14.92 8.32
N ALA A 37 -6.06 -15.23 7.80
CA ALA A 37 -5.22 -14.31 7.05
C ALA A 37 -5.81 -13.92 5.69
N GLU A 38 -6.43 -14.87 5.00
CA GLU A 38 -7.11 -14.65 3.71
C GLU A 38 -8.20 -13.57 3.78
N ILE A 39 -9.00 -13.55 4.85
CA ILE A 39 -10.04 -12.52 5.05
C ILE A 39 -9.40 -11.14 5.20
N ARG A 40 -8.34 -11.04 6.02
CA ARG A 40 -7.60 -9.77 6.19
C ARG A 40 -7.00 -9.29 4.87
N ALA A 41 -6.47 -10.20 4.06
CA ALA A 41 -5.93 -9.90 2.74
C ALA A 41 -7.00 -9.34 1.78
N ILE A 42 -8.18 -9.98 1.70
CA ILE A 42 -9.32 -9.51 0.89
C ILE A 42 -9.77 -8.12 1.34
N CYS A 43 -9.91 -7.89 2.64
CA CYS A 43 -10.34 -6.59 3.16
C CYS A 43 -9.38 -5.45 2.76
N ILE A 44 -8.06 -5.70 2.81
CA ILE A 44 -7.06 -4.71 2.42
C ILE A 44 -7.09 -4.44 0.92
N GLU A 45 -7.26 -5.48 0.11
CA GLU A 45 -7.37 -5.36 -1.34
C GLU A 45 -8.55 -4.47 -1.73
N GLU A 46 -9.73 -4.74 -1.17
CA GLU A 46 -10.94 -3.96 -1.44
C GLU A 46 -10.83 -2.50 -0.99
N ILE A 47 -10.23 -2.25 0.19
CA ILE A 47 -9.97 -0.87 0.66
C ILE A 47 -9.05 -0.13 -0.32
N GLY A 48 -8.00 -0.78 -0.83
CA GLY A 48 -7.11 -0.20 -1.82
C GLY A 48 -7.84 0.15 -3.13
N VAL A 49 -8.74 -0.72 -3.59
CA VAL A 49 -9.58 -0.47 -4.77
C VAL A 49 -10.48 0.73 -4.55
N TRP A 50 -11.12 0.86 -3.39
CA TRP A 50 -12.02 1.98 -3.11
C TRP A 50 -11.28 3.31 -2.96
N MET A 51 -10.10 3.31 -2.33
CA MET A 51 -9.24 4.49 -2.27
C MET A 51 -8.83 4.97 -3.66
N LYS A 52 -8.65 4.05 -4.61
CA LYS A 52 -8.31 4.36 -6.00
C LYS A 52 -9.50 4.86 -6.81
N LEU A 53 -10.68 4.23 -6.67
CA LEU A 53 -11.88 4.56 -7.46
C LEU A 53 -12.65 5.76 -6.91
N TYR A 54 -12.67 5.95 -5.60
CA TYR A 54 -13.46 6.97 -4.89
C TYR A 54 -12.58 7.76 -3.92
N SER A 55 -11.47 8.29 -4.44
CA SER A 55 -10.42 8.95 -3.65
C SER A 55 -10.92 10.14 -2.82
N ASP A 56 -11.91 10.90 -3.29
CA ASP A 56 -12.49 12.03 -2.54
C ASP A 56 -13.22 11.62 -1.25
N ALA A 57 -13.76 10.40 -1.21
CA ALA A 57 -14.47 9.90 -0.03
C ALA A 57 -13.59 8.98 0.84
N PHE A 58 -12.71 8.19 0.22
CA PHE A 58 -11.99 7.10 0.89
C PHE A 58 -10.50 7.32 1.07
N LEU A 59 -9.86 8.19 0.29
CA LEU A 59 -8.43 8.48 0.46
C LEU A 59 -8.23 9.54 1.56
N ASN A 60 -8.30 9.08 2.81
CA ASN A 60 -8.06 9.88 4.00
C ASN A 60 -7.39 9.05 5.11
N ASP A 61 -6.84 9.74 6.11
CA ASP A 61 -6.12 9.13 7.24
C ASP A 61 -6.93 8.08 8.00
N SER A 62 -8.25 8.25 8.06
CA SER A 62 -9.13 7.30 8.77
C SER A 62 -9.14 5.92 8.11
N TYR A 63 -8.94 5.84 6.80
CA TYR A 63 -8.82 4.57 6.09
C TYR A 63 -7.36 4.15 5.88
N LEU A 64 -6.46 5.08 5.56
CA LEU A 64 -5.04 4.80 5.33
C LEU A 64 -4.36 4.16 6.54
N LYS A 65 -4.79 4.51 7.76
CA LYS A 65 -4.27 3.88 8.99
C LYS A 65 -4.42 2.35 9.00
N TYR A 66 -5.48 1.80 8.40
CA TYR A 66 -5.69 0.36 8.36
C TYR A 66 -4.63 -0.31 7.49
N VAL A 67 -4.36 0.24 6.30
CA VAL A 67 -3.25 -0.23 5.45
C VAL A 67 -1.90 -0.10 6.19
N GLY A 68 -1.69 1.03 6.86
CA GLY A 68 -0.52 1.30 7.71
C GLY A 68 -0.27 0.22 8.78
N TRP A 69 -1.30 -0.12 9.55
CA TRP A 69 -1.20 -1.12 10.60
C TRP A 69 -1.04 -2.54 10.03
N THR A 70 -1.75 -2.86 8.96
CA THR A 70 -1.74 -4.20 8.36
C THR A 70 -0.44 -4.51 7.61
N MET A 71 0.42 -3.52 7.30
CA MET A 71 1.81 -3.77 6.88
C MET A 71 2.67 -4.47 7.97
N HIS A 72 2.22 -4.48 9.22
CA HIS A 72 2.86 -5.19 10.33
C HIS A 72 2.26 -6.58 10.58
N ASP A 73 1.40 -7.07 9.69
CA ASP A 73 0.83 -8.40 9.81
C ASP A 73 1.90 -9.50 9.81
N LYS A 74 1.63 -10.58 10.54
CA LYS A 74 2.54 -11.74 10.63
C LYS A 74 2.60 -12.52 9.32
N GLN A 75 1.52 -12.52 8.54
CA GLN A 75 1.39 -13.29 7.31
C GLN A 75 1.81 -12.44 6.11
N GLY A 76 2.71 -12.95 5.26
CA GLY A 76 3.21 -12.17 4.14
C GLY A 76 2.20 -11.95 3.03
N GLU A 77 1.23 -12.85 2.82
CA GLU A 77 0.13 -12.63 1.87
C GLU A 77 -0.64 -11.33 2.17
N VAL A 78 -0.83 -11.03 3.46
CA VAL A 78 -1.54 -9.83 3.91
C VAL A 78 -0.66 -8.60 3.67
N ARG A 79 0.63 -8.68 4.02
CA ARG A 79 1.60 -7.62 3.76
C ARG A 79 1.74 -7.32 2.26
N LEU A 80 1.70 -8.36 1.42
CA LEU A 80 1.74 -8.27 -0.03
C LEU A 80 0.56 -7.44 -0.56
N LYS A 81 -0.67 -7.75 -0.11
CA LYS A 81 -1.87 -6.98 -0.49
C LYS A 81 -1.78 -5.52 -0.07
N CYS A 82 -1.22 -5.20 1.10
CA CYS A 82 -0.98 -3.81 1.50
C CYS A 82 -0.08 -3.07 0.50
N LEU A 83 1.05 -3.68 0.12
CA LEU A 83 1.98 -3.06 -0.83
C LEU A 83 1.35 -2.90 -2.22
N THR A 84 0.64 -3.90 -2.71
CA THR A 84 -0.04 -3.82 -4.02
C THR A 84 -1.14 -2.76 -4.03
N ALA A 85 -1.91 -2.64 -2.94
CA ALA A 85 -2.89 -1.57 -2.78
C ALA A 85 -2.22 -0.19 -2.85
N LEU A 86 -1.14 0.02 -2.09
CA LEU A 86 -0.38 1.27 -2.10
C LEU A 86 0.19 1.58 -3.48
N GLN A 87 0.78 0.60 -4.16
CA GLN A 87 1.27 0.79 -5.53
C GLN A 87 0.16 1.28 -6.47
N GLY A 88 -1.06 0.75 -6.33
CA GLY A 88 -2.22 1.21 -7.09
C GLY A 88 -2.55 2.68 -6.89
N LEU A 89 -2.28 3.22 -5.70
CA LEU A 89 -2.48 4.63 -5.35
C LEU A 89 -1.34 5.51 -5.89
N TYR A 90 -0.07 5.13 -5.70
CA TYR A 90 1.07 5.92 -6.18
C TYR A 90 1.24 5.95 -7.71
N HIS A 91 0.63 5.01 -8.43
CA HIS A 91 0.56 5.10 -9.89
C HIS A 91 -0.24 6.33 -10.35
N ASN A 92 -1.19 6.83 -9.54
CA ASN A 92 -1.93 8.04 -9.85
C ASN A 92 -1.27 9.26 -9.18
N ARG A 93 -0.56 10.06 -9.98
CA ARG A 93 0.18 11.23 -9.51
C ARG A 93 -0.69 12.28 -8.80
N GLU A 94 -1.98 12.38 -9.15
CA GLU A 94 -2.91 13.33 -8.52
C GLU A 94 -3.18 12.99 -7.05
N LEU A 95 -3.02 11.72 -6.67
CA LEU A 95 -3.24 11.24 -5.31
C LEU A 95 -2.00 11.40 -4.42
N ASN A 96 -0.82 11.61 -4.99
CA ASN A 96 0.45 11.61 -4.27
C ASN A 96 0.50 12.67 -3.16
N ALA A 97 -0.06 13.87 -3.39
CA ALA A 97 -0.11 14.93 -2.38
C ALA A 97 -0.92 14.51 -1.13
N ARG A 98 -1.97 13.69 -1.30
CA ARG A 98 -2.76 13.16 -0.18
C ARG A 98 -2.07 11.99 0.53
N LEU A 99 -1.07 11.36 -0.10
CA LEU A 99 -0.33 10.23 0.45
C LEU A 99 0.93 10.66 1.21
N GLU A 100 1.44 11.87 0.98
CA GLU A 100 2.73 12.35 1.51
C GLU A 100 2.89 12.13 3.02
N LEU A 101 1.88 12.51 3.82
CA LEU A 101 1.89 12.33 5.27
C LEU A 101 1.92 10.85 5.66
N PHE A 102 1.19 10.00 4.93
CA PHE A 102 1.21 8.56 5.13
C PHE A 102 2.58 7.98 4.78
N THR A 103 3.17 8.39 3.65
CA THR A 103 4.51 7.94 3.24
C THR A 103 5.53 8.30 4.29
N SER A 104 5.58 9.57 4.71
CA SER A 104 6.53 10.05 5.71
C SER A 104 6.44 9.24 7.01
N ARG A 105 5.22 8.94 7.47
CA ARG A 105 4.98 8.16 8.69
C ARG A 105 5.38 6.69 8.58
N PHE A 106 5.15 6.06 7.44
CA PHE A 106 5.34 4.61 7.26
C PHE A 106 6.57 4.25 6.40
N LYS A 107 7.37 5.24 5.99
CA LYS A 107 8.56 5.08 5.15
C LYS A 107 9.50 4.02 5.70
N ASP A 108 9.93 4.17 6.95
CA ASP A 108 10.89 3.27 7.59
C ASP A 108 10.38 1.82 7.57
N ARG A 109 9.07 1.64 7.73
CA ARG A 109 8.45 0.31 7.62
C ARG A 109 8.53 -0.21 6.19
N ILE A 110 8.18 0.57 5.18
CA ILE A 110 8.25 0.17 3.77
C ILE A 110 9.69 -0.19 3.37
N VAL A 111 10.67 0.60 3.81
CA VAL A 111 12.11 0.33 3.59
C VAL A 111 12.51 -0.99 4.27
N SER A 112 12.09 -1.22 5.52
CA SER A 112 12.37 -2.50 6.22
C SER A 112 11.79 -3.71 5.49
N MET A 113 10.67 -3.55 4.77
CA MET A 113 10.03 -4.63 4.01
C MET A 113 10.79 -5.01 2.74
N THR A 114 11.80 -4.24 2.31
CA THR A 114 12.72 -4.67 1.24
C THR A 114 13.60 -5.86 1.66
N LEU A 115 13.69 -6.11 2.97
CA LEU A 115 14.33 -7.27 3.60
C LEU A 115 13.29 -8.17 4.28
N ASP A 116 12.05 -8.17 3.78
CA ASP A 116 11.01 -9.04 4.32
C ASP A 116 11.42 -10.52 4.22
N LYS A 117 10.92 -11.34 5.16
CA LYS A 117 11.16 -12.79 5.18
C LYS A 117 10.64 -13.47 3.92
N GLU A 118 9.58 -12.94 3.33
CA GLU A 118 9.01 -13.43 2.07
C GLU A 118 9.49 -12.57 0.90
N TYR A 119 10.17 -13.20 -0.05
CA TYR A 119 10.78 -12.50 -1.18
C TYR A 119 9.77 -11.78 -2.07
N ASP A 120 8.55 -12.31 -2.24
CA ASP A 120 7.51 -11.65 -3.02
C ASP A 120 7.12 -10.30 -2.42
N VAL A 121 7.03 -10.24 -1.08
CA VAL A 121 6.77 -9.00 -0.35
C VAL A 121 7.93 -8.02 -0.55
N ALA A 122 9.17 -8.49 -0.45
CA ALA A 122 10.36 -7.68 -0.67
C ALA A 122 10.41 -7.07 -2.07
N VAL A 123 10.10 -7.84 -3.12
CA VAL A 123 10.01 -7.34 -4.49
C VAL A 123 8.97 -6.23 -4.62
N GLN A 124 7.79 -6.41 -4.03
CA GLN A 124 6.75 -5.37 -4.07
C GLN A 124 7.13 -4.13 -3.27
N ALA A 125 7.89 -4.27 -2.19
CA ALA A 125 8.36 -3.13 -1.39
C ALA A 125 9.33 -2.27 -2.21
N ILE A 126 10.28 -2.89 -2.91
CA ILE A 126 11.23 -2.19 -3.79
C ILE A 126 10.50 -1.49 -4.95
N LYS A 127 9.52 -2.16 -5.57
CA LYS A 127 8.68 -1.56 -6.62
C LYS A 127 7.87 -0.37 -6.09
N LEU A 128 7.34 -0.45 -4.87
CA LEU A 128 6.65 0.66 -4.24
C LEU A 128 7.59 1.84 -3.98
N LEU A 129 8.78 1.60 -3.42
CA LEU A 129 9.81 2.64 -3.23
C LEU A 129 10.21 3.30 -4.55
N THR A 130 10.23 2.52 -5.63
CA THR A 130 10.50 3.04 -6.98
C THR A 130 9.40 4.00 -7.46
N LEU A 131 8.15 3.81 -7.06
CA LEU A 131 7.06 4.74 -7.35
C LEU A 131 7.16 5.99 -6.48
N VAL A 132 7.43 5.81 -5.18
CA VAL A 132 7.63 6.88 -4.20
C VAL A 132 8.83 7.76 -4.56
N LEU A 133 9.83 7.22 -5.25
CA LEU A 133 10.99 8.00 -5.69
C LEU A 133 10.61 9.17 -6.63
N ASN A 134 9.47 9.11 -7.33
CA ASN A 134 9.00 10.25 -8.15
C ASN A 134 8.50 11.44 -7.32
N THR A 135 8.32 11.26 -6.00
CA THR A 135 8.02 12.31 -5.03
C THR A 135 9.35 12.62 -4.33
N ASP A 136 10.16 13.49 -4.95
CA ASP A 136 11.60 13.71 -4.75
C ASP A 136 12.08 13.99 -3.30
N GLU A 137 11.19 14.15 -2.32
CA GLU A 137 11.53 14.64 -0.97
C GLU A 137 11.37 13.60 0.16
N VAL A 138 10.84 12.41 -0.11
CA VAL A 138 10.48 11.47 0.98
C VAL A 138 11.60 10.52 1.40
N LEU A 139 12.42 10.05 0.44
CA LEU A 139 13.45 9.04 0.70
C LEU A 139 14.80 9.68 1.02
N THR A 140 15.41 9.30 2.13
CA THR A 140 16.75 9.79 2.48
C THR A 140 17.83 9.02 1.72
N PRO A 141 19.07 9.54 1.63
CA PRO A 141 20.17 8.82 1.00
C PRO A 141 20.42 7.44 1.62
N GLU A 142 20.28 7.32 2.94
CA GLU A 142 20.49 6.07 3.69
C GLU A 142 19.42 5.02 3.31
N ASP A 143 18.16 5.45 3.15
CA ASP A 143 17.08 4.58 2.67
C ASP A 143 17.40 4.03 1.28
N CYS A 144 17.91 4.90 0.39
CA CYS A 144 18.27 4.50 -0.97
C CYS A 144 19.46 3.53 -0.99
N GLU A 145 20.48 3.78 -0.17
CA GLU A 145 21.66 2.92 -0.04
C GLU A 145 21.28 1.51 0.40
N SER A 146 20.32 1.39 1.33
CA SER A 146 19.80 0.08 1.77
C SER A 146 19.23 -0.74 0.60
N VAL A 147 18.57 -0.09 -0.37
CA VAL A 147 18.02 -0.74 -1.57
C VAL A 147 19.12 -1.07 -2.58
N TYR A 148 20.17 -0.27 -2.69
CA TYR A 148 21.27 -0.53 -3.63
C TYR A 148 22.02 -1.82 -3.33
N HIS A 149 22.19 -2.15 -2.04
CA HIS A 149 22.80 -3.43 -1.65
C HIS A 149 22.02 -4.65 -2.15
N LEU A 150 20.72 -4.51 -2.39
CA LEU A 150 19.85 -5.60 -2.85
C LEU A 150 20.12 -6.00 -4.31
N VAL A 151 20.82 -5.18 -5.10
CA VAL A 151 21.27 -5.56 -6.46
C VAL A 151 22.17 -6.80 -6.42
N TYR A 152 22.88 -7.02 -5.31
CA TYR A 152 23.72 -8.19 -5.08
C TYR A 152 22.97 -9.37 -4.44
N SER A 153 21.64 -9.28 -4.29
CA SER A 153 20.84 -10.35 -3.70
C SER A 153 20.92 -11.64 -4.52
N ALA A 154 21.04 -12.79 -3.83
CA ALA A 154 20.97 -14.10 -4.46
C ALA A 154 19.60 -14.39 -5.10
N HIS A 155 18.54 -13.71 -4.65
CA HIS A 155 17.20 -13.84 -5.20
C HIS A 155 17.02 -12.91 -6.41
N ARG A 156 17.05 -13.48 -7.62
CA ARG A 156 17.03 -12.72 -8.89
C ARG A 156 15.88 -11.68 -8.98
N PRO A 157 14.62 -11.98 -8.65
CA PRO A 157 13.55 -10.98 -8.70
C PRO A 157 13.81 -9.74 -7.82
N VAL A 158 14.44 -9.93 -6.65
CA VAL A 158 14.80 -8.81 -5.75
C VAL A 158 15.92 -7.98 -6.37
N ALA A 159 16.98 -8.64 -6.86
CA ALA A 159 18.09 -7.96 -7.52
C ALA A 159 17.66 -7.15 -8.75
N VAL A 160 16.75 -7.70 -9.56
CA VAL A 160 16.19 -7.00 -10.73
C VAL A 160 15.36 -5.78 -10.32
N ALA A 161 14.49 -5.92 -9.31
CA ALA A 161 13.70 -4.80 -8.81
C ALA A 161 14.58 -3.68 -8.23
N ALA A 162 15.63 -4.03 -7.48
CA ALA A 162 16.60 -3.09 -6.96
C ALA A 162 17.40 -2.40 -8.08
N GLY A 163 17.74 -3.14 -9.14
CA GLY A 163 18.37 -2.59 -10.33
C GLY A 163 17.48 -1.57 -11.04
N GLU A 164 16.17 -1.81 -11.13
CA GLU A 164 15.21 -0.85 -11.69
C GLU A 164 15.12 0.43 -10.83
N PHE A 165 15.10 0.28 -9.51
CA PHE A 165 15.14 1.40 -8.56
C PHE A 165 16.39 2.26 -8.78
N LEU A 166 17.57 1.62 -8.84
CA LEU A 166 18.86 2.28 -9.07
C LEU A 166 18.87 3.01 -10.43
N TYR A 167 18.42 2.35 -11.50
CA TYR A 167 18.34 2.94 -12.83
C TYR A 167 17.47 4.20 -12.82
N LYS A 168 16.30 4.15 -12.20
CA LYS A 168 15.41 5.31 -12.09
C LYS A 168 16.00 6.44 -11.27
N LYS A 169 16.76 6.16 -10.21
CA LYS A 169 17.39 7.20 -9.38
C LYS A 169 18.49 7.97 -10.11
N TYR A 170 19.35 7.27 -10.85
CA TYR A 170 20.58 7.89 -11.39
C TYR A 170 20.51 8.22 -12.87
N VAL A 171 19.73 7.47 -13.66
CA VAL A 171 19.70 7.68 -15.13
C VAL A 171 18.65 8.71 -15.53
N ARG A 172 17.61 8.91 -14.72
CA ARG A 172 16.54 9.88 -15.01
C ARG A 172 16.89 11.33 -14.61
N THR A 173 18.01 11.53 -13.91
CA THR A 173 18.50 12.85 -13.47
C THR A 173 19.43 13.50 -14.50
N TYR A 174 19.65 12.86 -15.67
CA TYR A 174 20.38 13.39 -16.82
C TYR A 174 19.47 13.57 -18.03
#